data_AF-M7BE24-F1
#
_entry.id   AF-M7BE24-F1
#
_cell.length_a   1.000
_cell.length_b   1.000
_cell.length_c   1.000
_cell.angle_alpha   90.00
_cell.angle_beta   90.00
_cell.angle_gamma   90.00
#
_symmetry.space_group_name_H-M   'P 1'
#
loop_
_entity.id
_entity.type
_entity.pdbx_description
1 polymer ?
#
loop_
_entity_poly.entity_id
_entity_poly.type
_entity_poly.pdbx_seq_one_letter_code
_entity_poly.pdbx_strand_id
1 'polypeptide(L)' 'MKAAMTAEKQVVIALWKLAMPDCYQSVRNQFGVGKSTVGTAVIQVANAISNQLSHCYCCLLCAP' A
#
# COMPACT_ATOMS: atom_id res chain seq x y z
N MET A 1 12.89 -17.14 9.52
CA MET A 1 12.93 -15.83 8.85
C MET A 1 11.67 -15.69 8.02
N LYS A 2 10.75 -14.77 8.34
CA LYS A 2 9.60 -14.51 7.46
C LYS A 2 10.17 -13.89 6.18
N ALA A 3 9.89 -14.52 5.03
CA ALA A 3 10.24 -13.93 3.74
C ALA A 3 9.67 -12.51 3.70
N ALA A 4 10.55 -11.52 3.53
CA ALA A 4 10.13 -10.15 3.33
C ALA A 4 9.18 -10.14 2.13
N MET A 5 7.97 -9.62 2.34
CA MET A 5 7.01 -9.49 1.25
C MET A 5 7.60 -8.62 0.17
N THR A 6 7.56 -9.08 -1.09
CA THR A 6 8.04 -8.28 -2.22
C THR A 6 7.19 -7.01 -2.34
N ALA A 7 7.82 -5.91 -2.76
CA ALA A 7 7.16 -4.62 -2.91
C ALA A 7 5.94 -4.72 -3.85
N GLU A 8 6.06 -5.48 -4.93
CA GLU A 8 4.96 -5.76 -5.86
C GLU A 8 3.74 -6.35 -5.16
N LYS A 9 3.94 -7.34 -4.28
CA LYS A 9 2.84 -7.98 -3.55
C LYS A 9 2.19 -7.00 -2.55
N GLN A 10 2.95 -6.08 -1.96
CA GLN A 10 2.39 -5.02 -1.12
C GLN A 10 1.56 -4.02 -1.92
N VAL A 11 2.03 -3.62 -3.10
CA VAL A 11 1.31 -2.70 -4.00
C VAL A 11 0.00 -3.30 -4.48
N VAL A 12 -0.01 -4.58 -4.91
CA VAL A 12 -1.25 -5.23 -5.35
C VAL A 12 -2.27 -5.33 -4.21
N ILE A 13 -1.82 -5.66 -2.99
CA ILE A 13 -2.70 -5.70 -1.80
C ILE A 13 -3.29 -4.32 -1.50
N ALA A 14 -2.45 -3.28 -1.54
CA ALA A 14 -2.88 -1.91 -1.30
C ALA A 14 -3.86 -1.43 -2.38
N LEU A 15 -3.56 -1.67 -3.65
CA LEU A 15 -4.43 -1.33 -4.77
C LEU A 15 -5.77 -2.05 -4.67
N TRP A 16 -5.77 -3.35 -4.36
CA TRP A 16 -7.00 -4.10 -4.13
C TRP A 16 -7.85 -3.46 -3.02
N LYS A 17 -7.22 -3.08 -1.91
CA LYS A 17 -7.92 -2.47 -0.78
C LYS A 17 -8.45 -1.07 -1.08
N LEU A 18 -7.77 -0.32 -1.95
CA LEU A 18 -8.20 1.01 -2.38
C LEU A 18 -9.29 0.95 -3.47
N ALA A 19 -9.21 -0.03 -4.37
CA ALA A 19 -10.14 -0.18 -5.48
C ALA A 19 -11.44 -0.91 -5.10
N MET A 20 -11.39 -1.81 -4.11
CA MET A 20 -12.51 -2.65 -3.70
C MET A 20 -12.88 -2.39 -2.24
N PRO A 21 -14.16 -2.20 -1.90
CA PRO A 21 -14.65 -2.14 -0.52
C PRO A 21 -14.67 -3.54 0.15
N ASP A 22 -13.67 -4.37 -0.16
CA ASP A 22 -13.57 -5.74 0.32
C ASP A 22 -13.14 -5.80 1.78
N CYS A 23 -13.65 -6.79 2.49
CA CYS A 23 -13.22 -7.06 3.85
C CYS A 23 -11.76 -7.53 3.88
N TYR A 24 -11.01 -7.16 4.92
CA TYR A 24 -9.61 -7.60 5.10
C TYR A 24 -9.46 -9.13 5.08
N GLN A 25 -10.55 -9.86 5.37
CA GLN A 25 -10.60 -11.32 5.31
C GLN A 25 -10.54 -11.87 3.88
N SER A 26 -11.18 -11.22 2.90
CA SER A 26 -11.09 -11.60 1.48
C SER A 26 -9.66 -11.45 0.97
N VAL A 27 -9.04 -10.31 1.27
CA VAL A 27 -7.64 -10.01 0.92
C VAL A 27 -6.70 -11.02 1.59
N ARG A 28 -6.93 -11.36 2.86
CA ARG A 28 -6.18 -12.41 3.56
C ARG A 28 -6.22 -13.74 2.81
N ASN A 29 -7.42 -14.14 2.37
CA ASN A 29 -7.65 -15.41 1.71
C ASN A 29 -7.01 -15.46 0.32
N GLN A 30 -7.08 -14.37 -0.45
CA GLN A 30 -6.46 -14.32 -1.77
C GLN A 30 -4.93 -14.31 -1.73
N PHE A 31 -4.34 -13.53 -0.82
CA PHE A 31 -2.88 -13.33 -0.82
C PHE A 31 -2.13 -14.29 0.12
N GLY A 32 -2.84 -15.04 0.96
CA GLY A 32 -2.28 -16.01 1.92
C GLY A 32 -1.47 -15.35 3.03
N VAL A 33 -1.78 -14.09 3.37
CA VAL A 33 -1.00 -13.26 4.31
C VAL A 33 -1.73 -13.05 5.63
N GLY A 34 -1.02 -12.75 6.71
CA GLY A 34 -1.67 -12.42 7.99
C GLY A 34 -2.41 -11.08 7.95
N LYS A 35 -3.43 -10.90 8.79
CA LYS A 35 -4.22 -9.66 8.86
C LYS A 35 -3.35 -8.42 9.15
N SER A 36 -2.39 -8.54 10.07
CA SER A 36 -1.44 -7.47 10.37
C SER A 36 -0.53 -7.15 9.18
N THR A 37 -0.14 -8.16 8.40
CA THR A 37 0.71 -7.97 7.22
C THR A 37 0.00 -7.20 6.11
N VAL A 38 -1.30 -7.43 5.91
CA VAL A 38 -2.12 -6.63 4.99
C VAL A 38 -2.15 -5.17 5.42
N GLY A 39 -2.41 -4.91 6.71
CA GLY A 39 -2.42 -3.54 7.25
C GLY A 39 -1.09 -2.83 7.04
N THR A 40 0.02 -3.48 7.37
CA THR A 40 1.36 -2.93 7.15
C THR A 40 1.63 -2.64 5.67
N ALA A 41 1.22 -3.53 4.76
CA ALA A 41 1.39 -3.33 3.32
C ALA A 41 0.60 -2.11 2.81
N VAL A 42 -0.65 -1.96 3.24
CA VAL A 42 -1.49 -0.81 2.86
C VAL A 42 -0.87 0.49 3.37
N ILE A 43 -0.41 0.54 4.64
CA ILE A 43 0.21 1.74 5.22
C ILE A 43 1.52 2.09 4.50
N GLN A 44 2.37 1.11 4.20
CA GLN A 44 3.63 1.31 3.47
C GLN A 44 3.39 1.97 2.11
N VAL A 45 2.43 1.44 1.34
CA VAL A 45 2.11 1.95 0.01
C VAL A 45 1.44 3.32 0.10
N ALA A 46 0.50 3.51 1.04
CA ALA A 46 -0.14 4.81 1.26
C ALA A 46 0.89 5.89 1.63
N ASN A 47 1.82 5.60 2.54
CA ASN A 47 2.89 6.52 2.91
C ASN A 47 3.82 6.83 1.75
N ALA A 48 4.17 5.84 0.92
CA ALA A 48 5.00 6.06 -0.26
C ALA A 48 4.29 6.99 -1.28
N ILE A 49 3.00 6.78 -1.51
CA ILE A 49 2.19 7.64 -2.38
C ILE A 49 2.07 9.04 -1.78
N SER A 50 1.76 9.17 -0.49
CA SER A 50 1.68 10.46 0.19
C SER A 50 3.01 11.21 0.18
N ASN A 51 4.13 10.51 0.36
CA ASN A 51 5.46 11.13 0.30
C ASN A 51 5.77 11.64 -1.11
N GLN A 52 5.48 10.83 -2.14
CA GLN A 52 5.66 11.23 -3.53
C GLN A 52 4.75 12.39 -3.93
N LEU A 53 3.49 12.36 -3.48
CA LEU A 53 2.54 13.46 -3.66
C LEU A 53 3.05 14.72 -2.96
N SER A 54 3.43 14.65 -1.68
CA SER A 54 3.97 15.80 -0.94
C SER A 54 5.22 16.39 -1.59
N HIS A 55 6.11 15.54 -2.12
CA HIS A 55 7.28 15.97 -2.87
C HIS A 55 6.88 16.67 -4.18
N CYS A 56 5.89 16.12 -4.90
CA CYS A 56 5.37 16.71 -6.13
C CYS A 56 4.59 18.01 -5.88
N TYR A 57 3.80 18.11 -4.81
CA TYR A 57 3.16 19.35 -4.36
C TYR A 57 4.19 20.41 -4.01
N CYS A 58 5.29 20.05 -3.36
CA CYS A 58 6.39 20.97 -3.09
C CYS A 58 7.00 21.49 -4.40
N CYS A 59 7.27 20.60 -5.38
CA CYS A 59 7.73 21.00 -6.71
C CYS A 59 6.72 21.85 -7.48
N LEU A 60 5.42 21.58 -7.35
CA LEU A 60 4.35 22.33 -8.02
C LEU A 60 4.16 23.72 -7.37
N LEU A 61 4.30 23.83 -6.05
CA LEU A 61 4.20 25.09 -5.32
C LEU A 61 5.45 25.97 -5.49
N CYS A 62 6.61 25.36 -5.79
CA CYS A 62 7.89 26.06 -6.04
C CYS A 62 8.19 26.29 -7.52
N ALA A 63 7.30 25.94 -8.46
CA ALA A 63 7.48 26.25 -9.87
C ALA A 63 7.23 27.76 -10.12
N PRO A 64 8.23 28.52 -10.61
CA PRO A 64 8.12 29.97 -10.84
C PRO A 64 7.27 30.35 -12.04
#